data_AF-A0A1V4EM99-F1
#
_entry.id   AF-A0A1V4EM99-F1
#
_cell.length_a   1.000
_cell.length_b   1.000
_cell.length_c   1.000
_cell.angle_alpha   90.00
_cell.angle_beta   90.00
_cell.angle_gamma   90.00
#
_symmetry.space_group_name_H-M   'P 1'
#
loop_
_entity.id
_entity.type
_entity.pdbx_description
1 polymer ?
#
loop_
_entity_poly.entity_id
_entity_poly.type
_entity_poly.pdbx_seq_one_letter_code
_entity_poly.pdbx_strand_id
1 'polypeptide(L)'
;MRYAANRLLIERALAHEQKDLAALKASDPKNPQVTLLEKRVARMAEFLQPRVTGDGRSVPRQFLLFDPAGDGRVAEVFGDLAKAKHVAVMVPGITNRLDNYDSIANDAVALLKDRASGGELPESAVITWLGYDTPEFGDSVLPTKAKAGAPALHSFRAGLEAVKGAKFALFAHSYGTLLSSKALQEGTPFDSVVFMGSPGLGPTIKSAADLKLKPATQVFAMRAPGDWVSYTEAHGRDPAEMADIRRLATGRSSGHSEYYIPKNTSLDNLQTILTGDGCVQTFMGSPKLDDEQFGAANVRVLVKELQSRVPQWKAGELATAFEPIIKGVMNGGTDIPTLVALTTKTLADSGLGGYFASQDIAQIVGRSLTEAGPNQR
;
A
#
# COMPACT_ATOMS: atom_id res chain seq x y z
N MET A 1 4.48 -23.49 -17.85
CA MET A 1 3.78 -22.77 -18.94
C MET A 1 3.54 -21.28 -18.63
N ARG A 2 2.90 -20.91 -17.51
CA ARG A 2 2.59 -19.50 -17.19
C ARG A 2 3.81 -18.56 -17.15
N TYR A 3 4.91 -18.99 -16.50
CA TYR A 3 6.15 -18.19 -16.45
C TYR A 3 6.74 -17.91 -17.84
N ALA A 4 6.77 -18.92 -18.72
CA ALA A 4 7.27 -18.77 -20.09
C ALA A 4 6.36 -17.84 -20.92
N ALA A 5 5.03 -17.97 -20.77
CA ALA A 5 4.08 -17.10 -21.45
C ALA A 5 4.25 -15.63 -21.04
N ASN A 6 4.34 -15.32 -19.74
CA ASN A 6 4.56 -13.95 -19.28
C ASN A 6 5.93 -13.41 -19.68
N ARG A 7 6.97 -14.25 -19.74
CA ARG A 7 8.28 -13.84 -20.28
C ARG A 7 8.17 -13.38 -21.74
N LEU A 8 7.46 -14.12 -22.59
CA LEU A 8 7.20 -13.72 -23.98
C LEU A 8 6.38 -12.42 -24.07
N LEU A 9 5.44 -12.19 -23.15
CA LEU A 9 4.69 -10.93 -23.09
C LEU A 9 5.61 -9.76 -22.73
N ILE A 10 6.54 -9.94 -21.79
CA ILE A 10 7.54 -8.91 -21.43
C ILE A 10 8.45 -8.61 -22.64
N GLU A 11 8.95 -9.63 -23.34
CA GLU A 11 9.79 -9.44 -24.53
C GLU A 11 9.08 -8.64 -25.62
N ARG A 12 7.80 -8.95 -25.89
CA ARG A 12 6.99 -8.23 -26.88
C ARG A 12 6.68 -6.80 -26.45
N ALA A 13 6.31 -6.60 -25.19
CA ALA A 13 6.03 -5.27 -24.64
C ALA A 13 7.28 -4.38 -24.66
N LEU A 14 8.44 -4.93 -24.27
CA LEU A 14 9.72 -4.23 -24.33
C LEU A 14 10.04 -3.77 -25.76
N ALA A 15 9.92 -4.65 -26.75
CA ALA A 15 10.19 -4.29 -28.14
C ALA A 15 9.23 -3.20 -28.66
N HIS A 16 7.96 -3.24 -28.23
CA HIS A 16 6.97 -2.23 -28.58
C HIS A 16 7.29 -0.87 -27.94
N GLU A 17 7.49 -0.82 -26.63
CA GLU A 17 7.77 0.43 -25.91
C GLU A 17 9.14 1.04 -26.31
N GLN A 18 10.12 0.23 -26.70
CA GLN A 18 11.39 0.73 -27.26
C GLN A 18 11.16 1.47 -28.59
N LYS A 19 10.28 0.95 -29.45
CA LYS A 19 9.93 1.61 -30.71
C LYS A 19 9.19 2.93 -30.45
N ASP A 20 8.23 2.92 -29.53
CA ASP A 20 7.47 4.12 -29.16
C ASP A 20 8.38 5.19 -28.55
N LEU A 21 9.35 4.78 -27.72
CA LEU A 21 10.34 5.66 -27.13
C LEU A 21 11.23 6.32 -28.20
N ALA A 22 11.71 5.53 -29.17
CA ALA A 22 12.52 6.06 -30.25
C ALA A 22 11.74 7.05 -31.11
N ALA A 23 10.47 6.75 -31.43
CA ALA A 23 9.60 7.63 -32.17
C ALA A 23 9.33 8.94 -31.41
N LEU A 24 8.98 8.86 -30.12
CA LEU A 24 8.71 10.02 -29.28
C LEU A 24 9.94 10.92 -29.13
N LYS A 25 11.12 10.35 -28.91
CA LYS A 25 12.38 11.11 -28.85
C LYS A 25 12.70 11.83 -30.16
N ALA A 26 12.38 11.22 -31.30
CA ALA A 26 12.59 11.83 -32.60
C ALA A 26 11.61 12.98 -32.86
N SER A 27 10.35 12.86 -32.41
CA SER A 27 9.32 13.88 -32.62
C SER A 27 9.37 15.03 -31.62
N ASP A 28 9.55 14.72 -30.33
CA ASP A 28 9.56 15.69 -29.23
C ASP A 28 10.43 15.17 -28.06
N PRO A 29 11.75 15.40 -28.11
CA PRO A 29 12.67 14.91 -27.07
C PRO A 29 12.45 15.58 -25.70
N LYS A 30 11.70 16.68 -25.62
CA LYS A 30 11.40 17.38 -24.36
C LYS A 30 10.07 16.94 -23.75
N ASN A 31 9.34 16.04 -24.41
CA ASN A 31 8.08 15.53 -23.89
C ASN A 31 8.32 14.82 -22.54
N PRO A 32 7.61 15.18 -21.46
CA PRO A 32 7.74 14.53 -20.14
C PRO A 32 7.52 13.01 -20.17
N GLN A 33 6.76 12.50 -21.14
CA GLN A 33 6.54 11.06 -21.33
C GLN A 33 7.81 10.30 -21.73
N VAL A 34 8.81 10.95 -22.32
CA VAL A 34 10.09 10.31 -22.66
C VAL A 34 10.72 9.69 -21.43
N THR A 35 10.81 10.44 -20.32
CA THR A 35 11.42 9.94 -19.08
C THR A 35 10.62 8.80 -18.45
N LEU A 36 9.30 8.85 -18.51
CA LEU A 36 8.45 7.77 -18.00
C LEU A 36 8.67 6.49 -18.81
N LEU A 37 8.66 6.61 -20.14
CA LEU A 37 8.84 5.48 -21.04
C LEU A 37 10.26 4.90 -21.00
N GLU A 38 11.29 5.74 -20.79
CA GLU A 38 12.66 5.28 -20.51
C GLU A 38 12.72 4.37 -19.27
N LYS A 39 12.08 4.79 -18.16
CA LYS A 39 12.06 3.99 -16.94
C LYS A 39 11.30 2.68 -17.13
N ARG A 40 10.17 2.69 -17.87
CA ARG A 40 9.40 1.48 -18.18
C ARG A 40 10.19 0.49 -19.05
N VAL A 41 10.82 0.98 -20.11
CA VAL A 41 11.72 0.17 -20.97
C VAL A 41 12.86 -0.42 -20.14
N ALA A 42 13.50 0.38 -19.29
CA ALA A 42 14.56 -0.09 -18.40
C ALA A 42 14.05 -1.18 -17.45
N ARG A 43 12.86 -1.01 -16.87
CA ARG A 43 12.25 -2.03 -16.00
C ARG A 43 11.99 -3.34 -16.73
N MET A 44 11.36 -3.29 -17.90
CA MET A 44 11.05 -4.50 -18.65
C MET A 44 12.32 -5.21 -19.13
N ALA A 45 13.36 -4.46 -19.47
CA ALA A 45 14.68 -5.03 -19.76
C ALA A 45 15.26 -5.75 -18.52
N GLU A 46 15.14 -5.15 -17.33
CA GLU A 46 15.55 -5.77 -16.06
C GLU A 46 14.74 -7.03 -15.74
N PHE A 47 13.44 -7.06 -16.03
CA PHE A 47 12.60 -8.25 -15.83
C PHE A 47 13.06 -9.45 -16.65
N LEU A 48 13.75 -9.23 -17.77
CA LEU A 48 14.33 -10.30 -18.58
C LEU A 48 15.67 -10.79 -18.06
N GLN A 49 16.33 -10.03 -17.18
CA GLN A 49 17.56 -10.41 -16.51
C GLN A 49 17.28 -11.27 -15.27
N PRO A 50 18.19 -12.18 -14.89
CA PRO A 50 18.07 -12.91 -13.64
C PRO A 50 18.17 -11.96 -12.44
N ARG A 51 17.50 -12.34 -11.34
CA ARG A 51 17.66 -11.67 -10.03
C ARG A 51 18.75 -12.36 -9.23
N VAL A 52 19.34 -11.63 -8.29
CA VAL A 52 20.30 -12.18 -7.32
C VAL A 52 19.57 -12.52 -6.02
N THR A 53 19.73 -13.75 -5.54
CA THR A 53 19.17 -14.22 -4.26
C THR A 53 20.01 -13.75 -3.08
N GLY A 54 19.50 -13.88 -1.84
CA GLY A 54 20.20 -13.43 -0.63
C GLY A 54 21.61 -14.02 -0.44
N ASP A 55 21.81 -15.25 -0.92
CA ASP A 55 23.08 -16.00 -0.92
C ASP A 55 23.94 -15.78 -2.19
N GLY A 56 23.57 -14.81 -3.04
CA GLY A 56 24.37 -14.39 -4.20
C GLY A 56 24.18 -15.21 -5.48
N ARG A 57 23.24 -16.16 -5.52
CA ARG A 57 22.95 -16.92 -6.75
C ARG A 57 22.14 -16.10 -7.73
N SER A 58 22.45 -16.27 -9.01
CA SER A 58 21.66 -15.71 -10.11
C SER A 58 20.55 -16.67 -10.50
N VAL A 59 19.29 -16.25 -10.39
CA VAL A 59 18.12 -17.08 -10.69
C VAL A 59 17.18 -16.36 -11.67
N PRO A 60 16.53 -17.09 -12.61
CA PRO A 60 15.55 -16.47 -13.50
C PRO A 60 14.39 -15.85 -12.71
N ARG A 61 13.96 -14.65 -13.10
CA ARG A 61 12.72 -14.06 -12.61
C ARG A 61 11.51 -14.83 -13.13
N GLN A 62 10.49 -14.97 -12.29
CA GLN A 62 9.28 -15.73 -12.59
C GLN A 62 8.06 -14.84 -12.40
N PHE A 63 7.24 -14.72 -13.45
CA PHE A 63 6.06 -13.85 -13.45
C PHE A 63 4.79 -14.66 -13.64
N LEU A 64 3.84 -14.52 -12.72
CA LEU A 64 2.50 -15.12 -12.79
C LEU A 64 1.50 -14.25 -13.55
N LEU A 65 1.74 -12.94 -13.57
CA LEU A 65 0.95 -11.95 -14.30
C LEU A 65 1.92 -10.95 -14.92
N PHE A 66 1.68 -10.58 -16.17
CA PHE A 66 2.28 -9.41 -16.79
C PHE A 66 1.30 -8.82 -17.80
N ASP A 67 1.00 -7.52 -17.65
CA ASP A 67 0.20 -6.73 -18.57
C ASP A 67 0.81 -5.33 -18.64
N PRO A 68 1.35 -4.88 -19.79
CA PRO A 68 1.97 -3.56 -19.89
C PRO A 68 0.94 -2.42 -20.00
N ALA A 69 -0.35 -2.69 -20.15
CA ALA A 69 -1.34 -1.65 -20.39
C ALA A 69 -1.45 -0.64 -19.22
N GLY A 70 -1.55 0.65 -19.56
CA GLY A 70 -1.60 1.75 -18.58
C GLY A 70 -0.36 1.78 -17.70
N ASP A 71 -0.54 1.91 -16.39
CA ASP A 71 0.56 1.85 -15.41
C ASP A 71 1.20 0.46 -15.31
N GLY A 72 0.56 -0.53 -15.91
CA GLY A 72 0.99 -1.91 -16.02
C GLY A 72 0.73 -2.72 -14.74
N ARG A 73 0.66 -4.03 -14.92
CA ARG A 73 0.36 -5.00 -13.87
C ARG A 73 1.37 -6.12 -13.91
N VAL A 74 1.85 -6.51 -12.75
CA VAL A 74 2.84 -7.58 -12.61
C VAL A 74 2.60 -8.38 -11.34
N ALA A 75 2.77 -9.69 -11.42
CA ALA A 75 2.91 -10.54 -10.25
C ALA A 75 4.19 -11.36 -10.36
N GLU A 76 5.22 -11.01 -9.59
CA GLU A 76 6.51 -11.71 -9.59
C GLU A 76 6.62 -12.66 -8.41
N VAL A 77 7.34 -13.74 -8.61
CA VAL A 77 7.61 -14.77 -7.60
C VAL A 77 9.07 -14.69 -7.15
N PHE A 78 9.26 -14.60 -5.85
CA PHE A 78 10.53 -14.73 -5.14
C PHE A 78 10.52 -16.05 -4.37
N GLY A 79 11.62 -16.81 -4.41
CA GLY A 79 11.71 -18.19 -3.92
C GLY A 79 11.22 -19.24 -4.91
N ASP A 80 11.01 -20.48 -4.44
CA ASP A 80 10.52 -21.61 -5.22
C ASP A 80 9.04 -21.88 -4.90
N LEU A 81 8.13 -21.21 -5.61
CA LEU A 81 6.68 -21.35 -5.39
C LEU A 81 6.16 -22.78 -5.57
N ALA A 82 6.82 -23.61 -6.39
CA ALA A 82 6.38 -24.98 -6.61
C ALA A 82 6.64 -25.89 -5.39
N LYS A 83 7.61 -25.53 -4.55
CA LYS A 83 7.96 -26.27 -3.32
C LYS A 83 7.57 -25.53 -2.04
N ALA A 84 7.07 -24.31 -2.15
CA ALA A 84 6.72 -23.51 -1.00
C ALA A 84 5.56 -24.13 -0.21
N LYS A 85 5.71 -24.25 1.11
CA LYS A 85 4.64 -24.51 2.06
C LYS A 85 4.05 -23.22 2.62
N HIS A 86 4.79 -22.12 2.50
CA HIS A 86 4.44 -20.80 3.03
C HIS A 86 4.53 -19.78 1.91
N VAL A 87 3.43 -19.10 1.61
CA VAL A 87 3.38 -18.13 0.51
C VAL A 87 2.84 -16.80 1.01
N ALA A 88 3.66 -15.75 0.92
CA ALA A 88 3.17 -14.38 1.11
C ALA A 88 2.67 -13.82 -0.22
N VAL A 89 1.54 -13.12 -0.20
CA VAL A 89 1.07 -12.26 -1.28
C VAL A 89 1.11 -10.81 -0.78
N MET A 90 2.00 -10.00 -1.34
CA MET A 90 2.13 -8.58 -1.02
C MET A 90 1.24 -7.75 -1.94
N VAL A 91 0.41 -6.89 -1.38
CA VAL A 91 -0.49 -6.00 -2.12
C VAL A 91 -0.12 -4.55 -1.82
N PRO A 92 0.42 -3.80 -2.80
CA PRO A 92 0.95 -2.47 -2.57
C PRO A 92 -0.16 -1.40 -2.57
N GLY A 93 0.22 -0.20 -2.13
CA GLY A 93 -0.64 0.99 -2.12
C GLY A 93 -0.66 1.77 -3.42
N ILE A 94 -0.91 3.06 -3.28
CA ILE A 94 -1.04 4.04 -4.36
C ILE A 94 0.26 4.22 -5.15
N THR A 95 0.17 4.78 -6.35
CA THR A 95 1.32 5.19 -7.20
C THR A 95 2.30 4.09 -7.58
N ASN A 96 1.97 2.82 -7.33
CA ASN A 96 2.82 1.70 -7.73
C ASN A 96 2.52 1.35 -9.19
N ARG A 97 3.58 1.28 -9.99
CA ARG A 97 3.55 1.13 -11.44
C ARG A 97 4.70 0.23 -11.88
N LEU A 98 4.75 -0.14 -13.16
CA LEU A 98 5.90 -0.89 -13.68
C LEU A 98 7.22 -0.13 -13.49
N ASP A 99 7.28 1.16 -13.77
CA ASP A 99 8.54 1.92 -13.78
C ASP A 99 9.20 2.04 -12.39
N ASN A 100 8.42 2.02 -11.30
CA ASN A 100 8.91 2.15 -9.92
C ASN A 100 8.79 0.86 -9.07
N TYR A 101 8.63 -0.27 -9.75
CA TYR A 101 8.39 -1.57 -9.12
C TYR A 101 9.57 -2.11 -8.27
N ASP A 102 10.76 -1.53 -8.37
CA ASP A 102 11.94 -1.91 -7.56
C ASP A 102 11.66 -1.86 -6.06
N SER A 103 10.89 -0.88 -5.59
CA SER A 103 10.59 -0.76 -4.16
C SER A 103 9.91 -2.03 -3.64
N ILE A 104 8.85 -2.49 -4.32
CA ILE A 104 8.10 -3.68 -3.90
C ILE A 104 8.96 -4.95 -4.04
N ALA A 105 9.77 -5.02 -5.10
CA ALA A 105 10.69 -6.15 -5.31
C ALA A 105 11.75 -6.24 -4.19
N ASN A 106 12.30 -5.11 -3.76
CA ASN A 106 13.27 -5.05 -2.67
C ASN A 106 12.65 -5.47 -1.34
N ASP A 107 11.40 -5.07 -1.07
CA ASP A 107 10.67 -5.50 0.12
C ASP A 107 10.42 -7.01 0.14
N ALA A 108 10.12 -7.62 -1.01
CA ALA A 108 9.99 -9.08 -1.13
C ALA A 108 11.32 -9.82 -0.91
N VAL A 109 12.44 -9.27 -1.40
CA VAL A 109 13.78 -9.80 -1.11
C VAL A 109 14.09 -9.69 0.38
N ALA A 110 13.77 -8.55 1.02
CA ALA A 110 13.98 -8.37 2.45
C ALA A 110 13.12 -9.36 3.28
N LEU A 111 11.86 -9.54 2.91
CA LEU A 111 10.95 -10.50 3.53
C LEU A 111 11.45 -11.94 3.40
N LEU A 112 11.93 -12.33 2.23
CA LEU A 112 12.38 -13.69 2.00
C LEU A 112 13.78 -13.97 2.54
N LYS A 113 14.57 -12.95 2.93
CA LYS A 113 15.94 -13.15 3.41
C LYS A 113 15.99 -13.73 4.82
N ASP A 114 16.53 -14.93 4.95
CA ASP A 114 16.82 -15.54 6.25
C ASP A 114 18.02 -14.83 6.90
N ARG A 115 17.83 -14.38 8.15
CA ARG A 115 18.87 -13.70 8.91
C ARG A 115 20.00 -14.63 9.35
N ALA A 116 19.70 -15.90 9.59
CA ALA A 116 20.67 -16.87 10.09
C ALA A 116 21.62 -17.34 8.98
N SER A 117 21.07 -17.81 7.86
CA SER A 117 21.87 -18.29 6.72
C SER A 117 22.31 -17.19 5.76
N GLY A 118 21.63 -16.04 5.75
CA GLY A 118 21.78 -15.01 4.72
C GLY A 118 21.10 -15.35 3.38
N GLY A 119 20.62 -16.59 3.21
CA GLY A 119 19.91 -17.08 2.03
C GLY A 119 18.42 -16.70 2.03
N GLU A 120 17.63 -17.45 1.25
CA GLU A 120 16.17 -17.34 1.24
C GLU A 120 15.57 -18.26 2.32
N LEU A 121 14.46 -17.83 2.96
CA LEU A 121 13.73 -18.64 3.94
C LEU A 121 13.31 -19.97 3.31
N PRO A 122 13.53 -21.10 4.00
CA PRO A 122 13.22 -22.42 3.48
C PRO A 122 11.70 -22.58 3.27
N GLU A 123 11.33 -23.36 2.26
CA GLU A 123 9.92 -23.70 1.94
C GLU A 123 8.99 -22.47 1.83
N SER A 124 9.55 -21.30 1.55
CA SER A 124 8.84 -20.03 1.50
C SER A 124 8.93 -19.41 0.11
N ALA A 125 7.84 -18.77 -0.31
CA ALA A 125 7.81 -17.92 -1.50
C ALA A 125 7.09 -16.62 -1.20
N VAL A 126 7.49 -15.55 -1.87
CA VAL A 126 6.82 -14.24 -1.82
C VAL A 126 6.34 -13.91 -3.21
N ILE A 127 5.08 -13.48 -3.31
CA ILE A 127 4.47 -12.97 -4.53
C ILE A 127 4.20 -11.50 -4.32
N THR A 128 4.86 -10.65 -5.10
CA THR A 128 4.56 -9.22 -5.19
C THR A 128 3.41 -9.03 -6.17
N TRP A 129 2.21 -8.72 -5.69
CA TRP A 129 1.02 -8.63 -6.54
C TRP A 129 0.64 -7.17 -6.82
N LEU A 130 1.20 -6.62 -7.90
CA LEU A 130 0.75 -5.37 -8.51
C LEU A 130 -0.26 -5.70 -9.62
N GLY A 131 -1.39 -6.30 -9.24
CA GLY A 131 -2.38 -6.83 -10.19
C GLY A 131 -3.57 -5.92 -10.47
N TYR A 132 -3.53 -4.67 -10.00
CA TYR A 132 -4.62 -3.71 -10.13
C TYR A 132 -4.09 -2.35 -10.59
N ASP A 133 -5.00 -1.53 -11.10
CA ASP A 133 -4.77 -0.13 -11.42
C ASP A 133 -4.69 0.66 -10.10
N THR A 134 -3.48 0.99 -9.66
CA THR A 134 -3.29 1.67 -8.38
C THR A 134 -3.74 3.12 -8.50
N PRO A 135 -4.39 3.69 -7.47
CA PRO A 135 -4.75 5.09 -7.54
C PRO A 135 -3.48 5.94 -7.54
N GLU A 136 -3.58 7.09 -8.17
CA GLU A 136 -2.72 8.22 -7.91
C GLU A 136 -3.09 8.87 -6.58
N PHE A 137 -2.26 9.78 -6.08
CA PHE A 137 -2.55 10.52 -4.86
C PHE A 137 -3.97 11.08 -4.86
N GLY A 138 -4.40 11.62 -6.00
CA GLY A 138 -5.70 12.25 -6.08
C GLY A 138 -6.86 11.28 -5.88
N ASP A 139 -6.98 10.25 -6.71
CA ASP A 139 -8.12 9.35 -6.66
C ASP A 139 -8.02 8.30 -5.54
N SER A 140 -6.93 8.31 -4.76
CA SER A 140 -6.72 7.48 -3.57
C SER A 140 -7.77 7.65 -2.48
N VAL A 141 -8.47 8.78 -2.43
CA VAL A 141 -9.57 9.03 -1.49
C VAL A 141 -10.87 8.34 -1.89
N LEU A 142 -10.95 7.81 -3.12
CA LEU A 142 -12.11 7.08 -3.61
C LEU A 142 -11.88 5.58 -3.50
N PRO A 143 -12.91 4.78 -3.16
CA PRO A 143 -12.78 3.32 -3.10
C PRO A 143 -12.85 2.65 -4.48
N THR A 144 -12.91 3.41 -5.57
CA THR A 144 -13.22 2.90 -6.92
C THR A 144 -12.18 1.91 -7.42
N LYS A 145 -10.89 2.27 -7.35
CA LYS A 145 -9.79 1.38 -7.77
C LYS A 145 -9.73 0.12 -6.92
N ALA A 146 -9.94 0.23 -5.61
CA ALA A 146 -10.04 -0.91 -4.70
C ALA A 146 -11.22 -1.83 -5.06
N LYS A 147 -12.40 -1.28 -5.37
CA LYS A 147 -13.57 -2.06 -5.80
C LYS A 147 -13.30 -2.80 -7.12
N ALA A 148 -12.67 -2.13 -8.09
CA ALA A 148 -12.36 -2.71 -9.39
C ALA A 148 -11.27 -3.79 -9.31
N GLY A 149 -10.28 -3.62 -8.41
CA GLY A 149 -9.17 -4.56 -8.25
C GLY A 149 -9.46 -5.78 -7.37
N ALA A 150 -10.49 -5.72 -6.51
CA ALA A 150 -10.82 -6.82 -5.59
C ALA A 150 -11.12 -8.16 -6.29
N PRO A 151 -11.95 -8.21 -7.36
CA PRO A 151 -12.16 -9.46 -8.11
C PRO A 151 -10.89 -10.01 -8.75
N ALA A 152 -9.94 -9.14 -9.12
CA ALA A 152 -8.66 -9.56 -9.69
C ALA A 152 -7.78 -10.24 -8.63
N LEU A 153 -7.74 -9.72 -7.40
CA LEU A 153 -7.02 -10.37 -6.28
C LEU A 153 -7.68 -11.71 -5.92
N HIS A 154 -9.01 -11.76 -5.87
CA HIS A 154 -9.77 -12.98 -5.65
C HIS A 154 -9.43 -14.06 -6.68
N SER A 155 -9.55 -13.71 -7.97
CA SER A 155 -9.28 -14.62 -9.09
C SER A 155 -7.81 -15.05 -9.13
N PHE A 156 -6.88 -14.13 -8.83
CA PHE A 156 -5.47 -14.44 -8.75
C PHE A 156 -5.20 -15.50 -7.67
N ARG A 157 -5.71 -15.28 -6.45
CA ARG A 157 -5.53 -16.22 -5.33
C ARG A 157 -6.18 -17.57 -5.60
N ALA A 158 -7.38 -17.59 -6.20
CA ALA A 158 -8.04 -18.81 -6.64
C ALA A 158 -7.18 -19.56 -7.67
N GLY A 159 -6.55 -18.85 -8.61
CA GLY A 159 -5.68 -19.43 -9.64
C GLY A 159 -4.33 -19.98 -9.15
N LEU A 160 -3.99 -19.84 -7.86
CA LEU A 160 -2.78 -20.41 -7.26
C LEU A 160 -2.97 -21.88 -6.81
N GLU A 161 -3.97 -22.58 -7.33
CA GLU A 161 -4.22 -24.01 -7.04
C GLU A 161 -3.01 -24.91 -7.30
N ALA A 162 -2.02 -24.48 -8.07
CA ALA A 162 -0.79 -25.22 -8.32
C ALA A 162 0.05 -25.47 -7.05
N VAL A 163 -0.18 -24.71 -5.97
CA VAL A 163 0.51 -24.88 -4.68
C VAL A 163 -0.46 -25.45 -3.64
N LYS A 164 -1.05 -26.62 -3.95
CA LYS A 164 -2.00 -27.29 -3.04
C LYS A 164 -1.33 -27.57 -1.69
N GLY A 165 -2.00 -27.17 -0.61
CA GLY A 165 -1.57 -27.43 0.76
C GLY A 165 -0.65 -26.37 1.37
N ALA A 166 -0.20 -25.38 0.60
CA ALA A 166 0.52 -24.24 1.18
C ALA A 166 -0.40 -23.33 1.99
N LYS A 167 0.15 -22.74 3.05
CA LYS A 167 -0.47 -21.67 3.82
C LYS A 167 -0.19 -20.33 3.14
N PHE A 168 -1.22 -19.51 3.01
CA PHE A 168 -1.12 -18.21 2.34
C PHE A 168 -1.30 -17.07 3.33
N ALA A 169 -0.34 -16.14 3.35
CA ALA A 169 -0.39 -14.90 4.11
C ALA A 169 -0.60 -13.71 3.15
N LEU A 170 -1.56 -12.83 3.46
CA LEU A 170 -1.79 -11.58 2.74
C LEU A 170 -1.12 -10.43 3.48
N PHE A 171 -0.16 -9.75 2.84
CA PHE A 171 0.50 -8.57 3.39
C PHE A 171 0.11 -7.35 2.57
N ALA A 172 -0.89 -6.62 3.05
CA ALA A 172 -1.45 -5.47 2.36
C ALA A 172 -0.94 -4.16 2.97
N HIS A 173 -0.47 -3.24 2.13
CA HIS A 173 0.07 -1.95 2.55
C HIS A 173 -0.76 -0.78 2.03
N SER A 174 -0.99 0.23 2.86
CA SER A 174 -1.63 1.49 2.46
C SER A 174 -2.99 1.25 1.79
N TYR A 175 -3.28 1.88 0.63
CA TYR A 175 -4.50 1.66 -0.14
C TYR A 175 -4.75 0.18 -0.52
N GLY A 176 -3.68 -0.62 -0.61
CA GLY A 176 -3.77 -2.07 -0.81
C GLY A 176 -4.55 -2.77 0.31
N THR A 177 -4.61 -2.20 1.51
CA THR A 177 -5.44 -2.71 2.63
C THR A 177 -6.94 -2.58 2.35
N LEU A 178 -7.37 -1.48 1.72
CA LEU A 178 -8.76 -1.28 1.31
C LEU A 178 -9.15 -2.24 0.17
N LEU A 179 -8.29 -2.40 -0.84
CA LEU A 179 -8.50 -3.37 -1.92
C LEU A 179 -8.59 -4.79 -1.35
N SER A 180 -7.64 -5.14 -0.48
CA SER A 180 -7.57 -6.45 0.18
C SER A 180 -8.82 -6.72 1.01
N SER A 181 -9.29 -5.76 1.81
CA SER A 181 -10.54 -5.87 2.55
C SER A 181 -11.73 -6.20 1.65
N LYS A 182 -11.84 -5.54 0.48
CA LYS A 182 -12.92 -5.82 -0.48
C LYS A 182 -12.80 -7.23 -1.07
N ALA A 183 -11.59 -7.67 -1.42
CA ALA A 183 -11.38 -9.05 -1.88
C ALA A 183 -11.71 -10.08 -0.78
N LEU A 184 -11.39 -9.79 0.48
CA LEU A 184 -11.75 -10.66 1.61
C LEU A 184 -13.28 -10.71 1.82
N GLN A 185 -14.01 -9.63 1.57
CA GLN A 185 -15.49 -9.62 1.56
C GLN A 185 -16.10 -10.43 0.40
N GLU A 186 -15.31 -10.79 -0.61
CA GLU A 186 -15.67 -11.77 -1.65
C GLU A 186 -15.31 -13.22 -1.26
N GLY A 187 -14.73 -13.42 -0.07
CA GLY A 187 -14.33 -14.76 0.41
C GLY A 187 -12.96 -15.19 -0.12
N THR A 188 -12.08 -14.25 -0.49
CA THR A 188 -10.72 -14.58 -0.94
C THR A 188 -9.94 -15.32 0.16
N PRO A 189 -9.45 -16.54 -0.07
CA PRO A 189 -8.94 -17.39 1.00
C PRO A 189 -7.48 -17.08 1.36
N PHE A 190 -7.26 -16.63 2.59
CA PHE A 190 -5.95 -16.50 3.22
C PHE A 190 -5.97 -17.10 4.63
N ASP A 191 -4.85 -17.69 5.05
CA ASP A 191 -4.68 -18.26 6.39
C ASP A 191 -4.22 -17.19 7.40
N SER A 192 -3.51 -16.18 6.93
CA SER A 192 -3.11 -15.00 7.71
C SER A 192 -3.28 -13.72 6.91
N VAL A 193 -3.65 -12.62 7.56
CA VAL A 193 -3.79 -11.29 6.94
C VAL A 193 -3.10 -10.25 7.81
N VAL A 194 -2.28 -9.39 7.20
CA VAL A 194 -1.64 -8.25 7.85
C VAL A 194 -1.97 -6.98 7.07
N PHE A 195 -2.63 -6.04 7.74
CA PHE A 195 -2.87 -4.69 7.22
C PHE A 195 -1.80 -3.73 7.77
N MET A 196 -1.05 -3.07 6.89
CA MET A 196 0.03 -2.16 7.27
C MET A 196 -0.27 -0.74 6.78
N GLY A 197 -0.15 0.25 7.66
CA GLY A 197 -0.33 1.66 7.30
C GLY A 197 -1.69 1.96 6.67
N SER A 198 -2.77 1.37 7.20
CA SER A 198 -4.06 1.33 6.51
C SER A 198 -4.82 2.66 6.60
N PRO A 199 -5.30 3.26 5.49
CA PRO A 199 -6.25 4.38 5.55
C PRO A 199 -7.67 3.95 5.96
N GLY A 200 -7.87 2.68 6.37
CA GLY A 200 -9.17 2.10 6.68
C GLY A 200 -9.56 0.95 5.74
N LEU A 201 -10.39 0.03 6.24
CA LEU A 201 -10.79 -1.18 5.53
C LEU A 201 -12.13 -1.05 4.77
N GLY A 202 -12.79 0.10 4.85
CA GLY A 202 -14.12 0.37 4.30
C GLY A 202 -15.07 0.91 5.37
N PRO A 203 -16.04 1.75 5.01
CA PRO A 203 -16.91 2.45 5.97
C PRO A 203 -17.83 1.53 6.77
N THR A 204 -18.07 0.30 6.29
CA THR A 204 -18.92 -0.70 6.94
C THR A 204 -18.12 -1.69 7.79
N ILE A 205 -16.78 -1.66 7.73
CA ILE A 205 -15.92 -2.63 8.41
C ILE A 205 -15.56 -2.07 9.78
N LYS A 206 -16.03 -2.74 10.83
CA LYS A 206 -15.82 -2.35 12.23
C LYS A 206 -14.94 -3.34 12.98
N SER A 207 -14.76 -4.54 12.42
CA SER A 207 -14.09 -5.68 13.03
C SER A 207 -13.62 -6.67 11.95
N ALA A 208 -12.75 -7.62 12.31
CA ALA A 208 -12.38 -8.73 11.44
C ALA A 208 -13.57 -9.63 11.09
N ALA A 209 -14.58 -9.70 11.97
CA ALA A 209 -15.81 -10.47 11.72
C ALA A 209 -16.66 -9.95 10.54
N ASP A 210 -16.48 -8.69 10.14
CA ASP A 210 -17.14 -8.12 8.95
C ASP A 210 -16.46 -8.56 7.63
N LEU A 211 -15.29 -9.20 7.72
CA LEU A 211 -14.58 -9.79 6.60
C LEU A 211 -15.01 -11.26 6.47
N LYS A 212 -15.26 -11.74 5.23
CA LYS A 212 -15.67 -13.14 4.99
C LYS A 212 -14.47 -14.10 5.04
N LEU A 213 -13.77 -14.10 6.17
CA LEU A 213 -12.56 -14.86 6.39
C LEU A 213 -12.86 -16.36 6.51
N LYS A 214 -11.88 -17.17 6.11
CA LYS A 214 -11.90 -18.61 6.40
C LYS A 214 -11.86 -18.81 7.92
N PRO A 215 -12.49 -19.88 8.45
CA PRO A 215 -12.33 -20.23 9.85
C PRO A 215 -10.85 -20.34 10.24
N ALA A 216 -10.52 -19.83 11.43
CA ALA A 216 -9.17 -19.78 11.98
C ALA A 216 -8.15 -18.90 11.23
N THR A 217 -8.58 -18.06 10.27
CA THR A 217 -7.71 -17.03 9.71
C THR A 217 -7.23 -16.08 10.81
N GLN A 218 -5.92 -15.85 10.89
CA GLN A 218 -5.34 -14.88 11.81
C GLN A 218 -5.27 -13.50 11.17
N VAL A 219 -5.70 -12.46 11.89
CA VAL A 219 -5.72 -11.08 11.37
C VAL A 219 -4.90 -10.18 12.26
N PHE A 220 -4.02 -9.41 11.63
CA PHE A 220 -3.09 -8.52 12.28
C PHE A 220 -3.10 -7.14 11.64
N ALA A 221 -2.63 -6.15 12.39
CA ALA A 221 -2.40 -4.80 11.89
C ALA A 221 -1.05 -4.26 12.36
N MET A 222 -0.41 -3.44 11.53
CA MET A 222 0.78 -2.67 11.85
C MET A 222 0.53 -1.20 11.55
N ARG A 223 0.71 -0.34 12.57
CA ARG A 223 0.77 1.10 12.43
C ARG A 223 2.08 1.58 13.05
N ALA A 224 2.97 2.09 12.21
CA ALA A 224 4.20 2.71 12.66
C ALA A 224 3.91 4.11 13.23
N PRO A 225 4.65 4.57 14.25
CA PRO A 225 4.60 5.96 14.70
C PRO A 225 4.81 6.92 13.52
N GLY A 226 3.96 7.94 13.41
CA GLY A 226 4.00 8.93 12.34
C GLY A 226 3.42 8.46 11.00
N ASP A 227 2.75 7.31 10.95
CA ASP A 227 2.03 6.86 9.75
C ASP A 227 0.77 7.70 9.51
N TRP A 228 0.96 8.74 8.74
CA TRP A 228 -0.05 9.74 8.44
C TRP A 228 -1.27 9.23 7.71
N VAL A 229 -1.10 8.22 6.87
CA VAL A 229 -2.20 7.64 6.09
C VAL A 229 -3.15 6.94 7.03
N SER A 230 -2.60 6.19 8.00
CA SER A 230 -3.39 5.55 9.05
C SER A 230 -4.19 6.57 9.85
N TYR A 231 -3.57 7.72 10.13
CA TYR A 231 -4.21 8.81 10.85
C TYR A 231 -5.34 9.50 10.08
N THR A 232 -5.43 9.33 8.76
CA THR A 232 -6.53 9.96 8.01
C THR A 232 -7.86 9.23 8.19
N GLU A 233 -7.85 7.91 8.42
CA GLU A 233 -9.04 7.05 8.37
C GLU A 233 -9.95 7.32 7.15
N ALA A 234 -9.35 7.73 6.02
CA ALA A 234 -10.05 8.19 4.82
C ALA A 234 -11.04 7.15 4.25
N HIS A 235 -10.83 5.87 4.55
CA HIS A 235 -11.67 4.75 4.13
C HIS A 235 -12.30 3.99 5.29
N GLY A 236 -12.40 4.61 6.47
CA GLY A 236 -12.97 4.00 7.68
C GLY A 236 -11.92 3.74 8.74
N ARG A 237 -12.34 3.04 9.81
CA ARG A 237 -11.52 2.86 11.00
C ARG A 237 -10.21 2.14 10.69
N ASP A 238 -9.13 2.59 11.32
CA ASP A 238 -7.84 1.92 11.27
C ASP A 238 -7.92 0.52 11.91
N PRO A 239 -7.55 -0.56 11.20
CA PRO A 239 -7.52 -1.92 11.74
C PRO A 239 -6.63 -2.08 12.98
N ALA A 240 -5.64 -1.21 13.22
CA ALA A 240 -4.84 -1.22 14.45
C ALA A 240 -5.65 -0.88 15.72
N GLU A 241 -6.83 -0.28 15.58
CA GLU A 241 -7.75 0.01 16.68
C GLU A 241 -8.83 -1.06 16.91
N MET A 242 -8.97 -2.04 16.00
CA MET A 242 -10.03 -3.04 16.07
C MET A 242 -9.67 -4.13 17.09
N ALA A 243 -10.55 -4.36 18.06
CA ALA A 243 -10.26 -5.25 19.20
C ALA A 243 -10.03 -6.72 18.83
N ASP A 244 -10.57 -7.18 17.71
CA ASP A 244 -10.42 -8.53 17.18
C ASP A 244 -9.30 -8.67 16.13
N ILE A 245 -8.56 -7.58 15.88
CA ILE A 245 -7.35 -7.58 15.05
C ILE A 245 -6.13 -7.39 15.95
N ARG A 246 -5.16 -8.31 15.87
CA ARG A 246 -3.98 -8.25 16.73
C ARG A 246 -2.99 -7.22 16.23
N ARG A 247 -2.82 -6.12 16.98
CA ARG A 247 -1.84 -5.08 16.67
C ARG A 247 -0.40 -5.54 16.96
N LEU A 248 0.45 -5.45 15.95
CA LEU A 248 1.84 -5.86 15.98
C LEU A 248 2.77 -4.68 16.24
N ALA A 249 3.88 -4.94 16.93
CA ALA A 249 4.95 -3.97 17.12
C ALA A 249 5.67 -3.72 15.78
N THR A 250 6.07 -2.46 15.56
CA THR A 250 6.78 -2.03 14.35
C THR A 250 8.25 -1.71 14.60
N GLY A 251 8.72 -1.86 15.85
CA GLY A 251 10.10 -1.60 16.24
C GLY A 251 10.48 -0.16 15.96
N ARG A 252 11.54 0.03 15.18
CA ARG A 252 12.05 1.36 14.80
C ARG A 252 11.40 1.95 13.54
N SER A 253 10.42 1.28 12.92
CA SER A 253 9.72 1.84 11.76
C SER A 253 9.05 3.15 12.15
N SER A 254 9.24 4.17 11.32
CA SER A 254 8.59 5.47 11.46
C SER A 254 7.99 5.90 10.12
N GLY A 255 6.84 6.54 10.14
CA GLY A 255 6.14 6.95 8.92
C GLY A 255 5.55 5.80 8.12
N HIS A 256 5.22 6.09 6.86
CA HIS A 256 4.27 5.27 6.11
C HIS A 256 4.88 4.06 5.36
N SER A 257 6.19 3.99 5.16
CA SER A 257 6.79 3.01 4.22
C SER A 257 7.86 2.10 4.82
N GLU A 258 8.04 2.11 6.15
CA GLU A 258 9.20 1.50 6.81
C GLU A 258 8.95 0.07 7.35
N TYR A 259 7.89 -0.61 6.91
CA TYR A 259 7.47 -1.91 7.44
C TYR A 259 8.39 -3.09 7.07
N TYR A 260 9.19 -2.96 6.00
CA TYR A 260 10.09 -4.01 5.51
C TYR A 260 11.57 -3.74 5.79
N ILE A 261 11.90 -2.73 6.62
CA ILE A 261 13.28 -2.39 6.95
C ILE A 261 14.02 -3.62 7.52
N PRO A 262 15.17 -4.03 6.96
CA PRO A 262 15.97 -5.12 7.50
C PRO A 262 16.36 -4.91 8.96
N LYS A 263 16.45 -6.00 9.74
CA LYS A 263 16.83 -5.94 11.16
C LYS A 263 15.87 -5.07 11.98
N ASN A 264 14.58 -5.20 11.73
CA ASN A 264 13.51 -4.49 12.44
C ASN A 264 12.37 -5.43 12.84
N THR A 265 11.65 -5.07 13.90
CA THR A 265 10.57 -5.87 14.49
C THR A 265 9.39 -6.07 13.54
N SER A 266 9.04 -5.05 12.73
CA SER A 266 7.99 -5.17 11.70
C SER A 266 8.30 -6.29 10.72
N LEU A 267 9.52 -6.30 10.15
CA LEU A 267 9.96 -7.37 9.26
C LEU A 267 10.02 -8.73 9.96
N ASP A 268 10.52 -8.80 11.21
CA ASP A 268 10.56 -10.04 11.99
C ASP A 268 9.15 -10.64 12.20
N ASN A 269 8.17 -9.78 12.47
CA ASN A 269 6.77 -10.16 12.59
C ASN A 269 6.19 -10.69 11.27
N LEU A 270 6.47 -10.03 10.15
CA LEU A 270 6.03 -10.50 8.82
C LEU A 270 6.65 -11.86 8.48
N GLN A 271 7.94 -12.06 8.76
CA GLN A 271 8.62 -13.34 8.56
C GLN A 271 8.00 -14.44 9.44
N THR A 272 7.74 -14.14 10.72
CA THR A 272 7.08 -15.08 11.66
C THR A 272 5.68 -15.49 11.17
N ILE A 273 4.92 -14.55 10.61
CA ILE A 273 3.56 -14.84 10.08
C ILE A 273 3.63 -15.65 8.78
N LEU A 274 4.61 -15.36 7.92
CA LEU A 274 4.85 -16.12 6.70
C LEU A 274 5.17 -17.57 7.02
N THR A 275 6.21 -17.82 7.82
CA THR A 275 6.68 -19.17 8.15
C THR A 275 5.77 -19.89 9.15
N GLY A 276 5.00 -19.15 9.96
CA GLY A 276 4.27 -19.71 11.10
C GLY A 276 5.19 -20.21 12.22
N ASP A 277 6.49 -19.87 12.16
CA ASP A 277 7.50 -20.30 13.12
C ASP A 277 7.83 -19.16 14.07
N GLY A 278 7.55 -19.37 15.36
CA GLY A 278 7.86 -18.43 16.44
C GLY A 278 6.66 -17.63 16.94
N CYS A 279 6.95 -16.57 17.69
CA CYS A 279 5.93 -15.71 18.30
C CYS A 279 6.04 -14.29 17.76
N VAL A 280 4.92 -13.75 17.30
CA VAL A 280 4.83 -12.34 16.91
C VAL A 280 4.97 -11.43 18.13
N GLN A 281 5.67 -10.33 17.95
CA GLN A 281 5.82 -9.24 18.91
C GLN A 281 4.65 -8.27 18.77
N THR A 282 3.84 -8.14 19.81
CA THR A 282 2.68 -7.23 19.84
C THR A 282 3.05 -5.84 20.28
N PHE A 283 2.30 -4.87 19.78
CA PHE A 283 2.37 -3.51 20.28
C PHE A 283 1.96 -3.46 21.76
N MET A 284 2.70 -2.69 22.56
CA MET A 284 2.44 -2.46 23.98
C MET A 284 2.13 -0.98 24.17
N GLY A 285 0.86 -0.64 24.39
CA GLY A 285 0.39 0.73 24.53
C GLY A 285 -1.10 0.82 24.25
N SER A 286 -1.65 2.04 24.27
CA SER A 286 -3.04 2.24 23.86
C SER A 286 -3.19 1.94 22.36
N PRO A 287 -4.20 1.14 21.96
CA PRO A 287 -4.48 0.94 20.55
C PRO A 287 -5.05 2.21 19.89
N LYS A 288 -5.58 3.16 20.68
CA LYS A 288 -6.21 4.37 20.18
C LYS A 288 -5.18 5.29 19.53
N LEU A 289 -5.48 5.70 18.32
CA LEU A 289 -4.68 6.57 17.46
C LEU A 289 -4.46 7.94 18.11
N ASP A 290 -5.47 8.48 18.79
CA ASP A 290 -5.38 9.78 19.47
C ASP A 290 -4.42 9.77 20.67
N ASP A 291 -4.12 8.60 21.23
CA ASP A 291 -3.16 8.48 22.32
C ASP A 291 -1.70 8.42 21.80
N GLU A 292 -1.50 8.17 20.50
CA GLU A 292 -0.17 8.00 19.88
C GLU A 292 0.37 9.25 19.20
N GLN A 293 -0.51 10.07 18.63
CA GLN A 293 -0.12 11.27 17.90
C GLN A 293 -1.00 12.45 18.26
N PHE A 294 -0.39 13.45 18.87
CA PHE A 294 -1.00 14.75 19.11
C PHE A 294 -1.49 15.36 17.78
N GLY A 295 -2.77 15.75 17.74
CA GLY A 295 -3.39 16.35 16.55
C GLY A 295 -3.89 15.37 15.49
N ALA A 296 -3.80 14.06 15.70
CA ALA A 296 -4.34 13.09 14.75
C ALA A 296 -5.88 13.13 14.65
N ALA A 297 -6.58 13.37 15.77
CA ALA A 297 -8.00 13.74 15.77
C ALA A 297 -8.26 14.94 14.83
N ASN A 298 -7.40 15.96 14.88
CA ASN A 298 -7.57 17.16 14.06
C ASN A 298 -7.46 16.83 12.56
N VAL A 299 -6.50 15.98 12.18
CA VAL A 299 -6.29 15.52 10.80
C VAL A 299 -7.50 14.73 10.31
N ARG A 300 -8.07 13.83 11.12
CA ARG A 300 -9.28 13.06 10.74
C ARG A 300 -10.47 13.96 10.48
N VAL A 301 -10.74 14.90 11.37
CA VAL A 301 -11.85 15.85 11.20
C VAL A 301 -11.63 16.70 9.97
N LEU A 302 -10.41 17.21 9.77
CA LEU A 302 -10.05 18.00 8.58
C LEU A 302 -10.28 17.18 7.31
N VAL A 303 -9.73 15.97 7.21
CA VAL A 303 -9.90 15.10 6.04
C VAL A 303 -11.38 14.80 5.79
N LYS A 304 -12.14 14.43 6.82
CA LYS A 304 -13.56 14.08 6.72
C LYS A 304 -14.43 15.26 6.28
N GLU A 305 -14.19 16.45 6.81
CA GLU A 305 -14.92 17.68 6.45
C GLU A 305 -14.55 18.18 5.05
N LEU A 306 -13.28 18.07 4.65
CA LEU A 306 -12.87 18.40 3.28
C LEU A 306 -13.49 17.42 2.27
N GLN A 307 -13.48 16.13 2.57
CA GLN A 307 -14.07 15.09 1.71
C GLN A 307 -15.60 15.21 1.61
N SER A 308 -16.30 15.69 2.64
CA SER A 308 -17.77 15.81 2.62
C SER A 308 -18.26 16.97 1.75
N ARG A 309 -17.42 17.99 1.53
CA ARG A 309 -17.77 19.24 0.81
C ARG A 309 -17.33 19.26 -0.64
N VAL A 310 -16.35 18.43 -0.99
CA VAL A 310 -15.86 18.31 -2.36
C VAL A 310 -16.59 17.17 -3.08
N PRO A 311 -17.20 17.41 -4.25
CA PRO A 311 -17.76 16.33 -5.06
C PRO A 311 -16.76 15.20 -5.29
N GLN A 312 -17.20 13.94 -5.30
CA GLN A 312 -16.31 12.78 -5.42
C GLN A 312 -15.33 12.88 -6.61
N TRP A 313 -15.75 13.44 -7.74
CA TRP A 313 -14.91 13.61 -8.93
C TRP A 313 -13.78 14.65 -8.76
N LYS A 314 -13.86 15.53 -7.74
CA LYS A 314 -12.83 16.50 -7.35
C LYS A 314 -11.99 16.08 -6.14
N ALA A 315 -12.36 14.99 -5.48
CA ALA A 315 -11.64 14.48 -4.30
C ALA A 315 -10.17 14.13 -4.64
N GLY A 316 -9.95 13.75 -5.89
CA GLY A 316 -8.72 13.88 -6.68
C GLY A 316 -7.79 15.02 -6.30
N GLU A 317 -8.20 16.19 -6.75
CA GLU A 317 -7.41 17.41 -6.66
C GLU A 317 -7.23 17.83 -5.19
N LEU A 318 -8.21 17.53 -4.34
CA LEU A 318 -8.17 17.83 -2.92
C LEU A 318 -7.05 17.07 -2.21
N ALA A 319 -6.90 15.76 -2.46
CA ALA A 319 -5.91 14.94 -1.76
C ALA A 319 -4.46 15.38 -2.11
N THR A 320 -4.19 15.64 -3.39
CA THR A 320 -2.88 16.14 -3.86
C THR A 320 -2.55 17.50 -3.26
N ALA A 321 -3.53 18.39 -3.21
CA ALA A 321 -3.34 19.74 -2.69
C ALA A 321 -2.97 19.74 -1.20
N PHE A 322 -3.58 18.85 -0.42
CA PHE A 322 -3.45 18.84 1.05
C PHE A 322 -2.31 17.98 1.59
N GLU A 323 -1.65 17.17 0.77
CA GLU A 323 -0.54 16.32 1.22
C GLU A 323 0.55 17.08 2.01
N PRO A 324 1.07 18.24 1.53
CA PRO A 324 2.10 18.98 2.25
C PRO A 324 1.57 19.55 3.58
N ILE A 325 0.27 19.86 3.64
CA ILE A 325 -0.40 20.39 4.82
C ILE A 325 -0.51 19.30 5.88
N ILE A 326 -1.02 18.12 5.50
CA ILE A 326 -1.18 16.97 6.40
C ILE A 326 0.20 16.60 6.98
N LYS A 327 1.23 16.50 6.12
CA LYS A 327 2.62 16.26 6.53
C LYS A 327 3.15 17.35 7.48
N GLY A 328 2.90 18.62 7.20
CA GLY A 328 3.31 19.74 8.04
C GLY A 328 2.69 19.73 9.45
N VAL A 329 1.39 19.43 9.54
CA VAL A 329 0.65 19.35 10.81
C VAL A 329 1.21 18.24 11.72
N MET A 330 1.49 17.05 11.18
CA MET A 330 1.96 15.93 12.01
C MET A 330 3.40 16.09 12.47
N ASN A 331 4.20 16.89 11.76
CA ASN A 331 5.56 17.22 12.16
C ASN A 331 5.62 18.35 13.21
N GLY A 332 4.48 18.77 13.75
CA GLY A 332 4.38 19.82 14.78
C GLY A 332 4.70 21.23 14.28
N GLY A 333 4.71 21.45 12.97
CA GLY A 333 5.30 22.63 12.34
C GLY A 333 4.34 23.77 12.01
N THR A 334 3.10 23.77 12.49
CA THR A 334 2.12 24.76 12.02
C THR A 334 1.14 25.19 13.10
N ASP A 335 1.26 26.44 13.56
CA ASP A 335 0.24 27.06 14.41
C ASP A 335 -1.09 27.22 13.66
N ILE A 336 -2.18 27.40 14.41
CA ILE A 336 -3.55 27.44 13.86
C ILE A 336 -3.73 28.52 12.77
N PRO A 337 -3.28 29.77 12.95
CA PRO A 337 -3.36 30.79 11.91
C PRO A 337 -2.62 30.40 10.63
N THR A 338 -1.44 29.79 10.75
CA THR A 338 -0.66 29.32 9.60
C THR A 338 -1.37 28.16 8.89
N LEU A 339 -1.98 27.23 9.63
CA LEU A 339 -2.73 26.12 9.07
C LEU A 339 -3.96 26.58 8.29
N VAL A 340 -4.71 27.56 8.83
CA VAL A 340 -5.85 28.18 8.15
C VAL A 340 -5.40 28.90 6.88
N ALA A 341 -4.32 29.69 6.95
CA ALA A 341 -3.79 30.42 5.80
C ALA A 341 -3.28 29.48 4.70
N LEU A 342 -2.54 28.43 5.07
CA LEU A 342 -2.00 27.43 4.15
C LEU A 342 -3.14 26.63 3.49
N THR A 343 -4.12 26.17 4.28
CA THR A 343 -5.32 25.49 3.79
C THR A 343 -6.10 26.35 2.80
N THR A 344 -6.32 27.62 3.14
CA THR A 344 -7.06 28.56 2.28
C THR A 344 -6.33 28.83 0.97
N LYS A 345 -5.01 29.05 1.05
CA LYS A 345 -4.17 29.27 -0.13
C LYS A 345 -4.14 28.03 -1.03
N THR A 346 -3.92 26.85 -0.45
CA THR A 346 -3.89 25.58 -1.18
C THR A 346 -5.21 25.29 -1.88
N LEU A 347 -6.35 25.54 -1.24
CA LEU A 347 -7.68 25.40 -1.87
C LEU A 347 -7.86 26.38 -3.04
N ALA A 348 -7.42 27.63 -2.89
CA ALA A 348 -7.49 28.62 -3.95
C ALA A 348 -6.60 28.24 -5.15
N ASP A 349 -5.33 27.89 -4.88
CA ASP A 349 -4.33 27.53 -5.90
C ASP A 349 -4.72 26.26 -6.66
N SER A 350 -5.51 25.37 -6.04
CA SER A 350 -5.98 24.12 -6.64
C SER A 350 -7.32 24.26 -7.38
N GLY A 351 -7.89 25.46 -7.46
CA GLY A 351 -9.21 25.69 -8.08
C GLY A 351 -10.38 25.10 -7.29
N LEU A 352 -10.14 24.67 -6.04
CA LEU A 352 -11.14 24.09 -5.14
C LEU A 352 -11.79 25.13 -4.23
N GLY A 353 -11.28 26.38 -4.22
CA GLY A 353 -11.79 27.45 -3.37
C GLY A 353 -13.29 27.72 -3.53
N GLY A 354 -13.89 27.41 -4.69
CA GLY A 354 -15.33 27.55 -4.91
C GLY A 354 -16.21 26.59 -4.10
N TYR A 355 -15.64 25.53 -3.50
CA TYR A 355 -16.36 24.55 -2.68
C TYR A 355 -16.36 24.89 -1.19
N PHE A 356 -15.62 25.93 -0.76
CA PHE A 356 -15.45 26.28 0.64
C PHE A 356 -15.60 27.79 0.84
N ALA A 357 -16.53 28.23 1.68
CA ALA A 357 -16.50 29.63 2.11
C ALA A 357 -15.31 29.85 3.06
N SER A 358 -14.71 31.05 3.07
CA SER A 358 -13.60 31.36 3.98
C SER A 358 -13.96 31.16 5.47
N GLN A 359 -15.26 31.31 5.81
CA GLN A 359 -15.80 31.04 7.14
C GLN A 359 -15.90 29.54 7.46
N ASP A 360 -16.05 28.68 6.44
CA ASP A 360 -16.07 27.23 6.60
C ASP A 360 -14.70 26.69 7.00
N ILE A 361 -13.62 27.20 6.41
CA ILE A 361 -12.26 26.71 6.69
C ILE A 361 -11.88 26.97 8.15
N ALA A 362 -12.17 28.17 8.65
CA ALA A 362 -11.93 28.51 10.06
C ALA A 362 -12.81 27.67 11.01
N GLN A 363 -14.05 27.36 10.65
CA GLN A 363 -14.91 26.46 11.43
C GLN A 363 -14.45 24.99 11.38
N ILE A 364 -13.99 24.49 10.23
CA ILE A 364 -13.48 23.12 10.07
C ILE A 364 -12.21 22.93 10.90
N VAL A 365 -11.27 23.88 10.81
CA VAL A 365 -10.06 23.89 11.63
C VAL A 365 -10.40 24.12 13.12
N GLY A 366 -11.44 24.89 13.42
CA GLY A 366 -11.92 25.08 14.80
C GLY A 366 -12.56 23.83 15.43
N ARG A 367 -13.41 23.10 14.68
CA ARG A 367 -14.08 21.86 15.13
C ARG A 367 -13.08 20.75 15.38
N SER A 368 -12.08 20.63 14.50
CA SER A 368 -11.02 19.63 14.64
C SER A 368 -10.35 19.74 16.03
N LEU A 369 -10.04 20.97 16.45
CA LEU A 369 -9.47 21.30 17.76
C LEU A 369 -10.42 21.10 18.97
N THR A 370 -11.73 21.07 18.75
CA THR A 370 -12.71 20.87 19.83
C THR A 370 -12.93 19.39 20.13
N GLU A 371 -12.86 18.53 19.11
CA GLU A 371 -12.97 17.07 19.25
C GLU A 371 -11.70 16.44 19.85
N ALA A 372 -10.52 17.07 19.71
CA ALA A 372 -9.27 16.61 20.34
C ALA A 372 -9.28 16.65 21.89
N GLY A 373 -10.26 17.34 22.50
CA GLY A 373 -10.41 17.42 23.96
C GLY A 373 -9.39 18.34 24.65
N PRO A 374 -9.64 18.72 25.92
CA PRO A 374 -8.83 19.72 26.63
C PRO A 374 -7.40 19.27 26.98
N ASN A 375 -7.10 17.96 26.94
CA ASN A 375 -5.78 17.40 27.23
C ASN A 375 -4.87 17.30 25.99
N GLN A 376 -5.34 17.74 24.82
CA GLN A 376 -4.57 17.77 23.57
C GLN A 376 -4.40 19.21 23.05
N ARG A 377 -4.30 20.20 23.95
CA ARG A 377 -3.96 21.59 23.63
C ARG A 377 -2.51 21.91 23.92
#